data_AF-A0A0A2M9I1-F1
#
_entry.id   AF-A0A0A2M9I1-F1
#
_cell.length_a   1.000
_cell.length_b   1.000
_cell.length_c   1.000
_cell.angle_alpha   90.00
_cell.angle_beta   90.00
_cell.angle_gamma   90.00
#
_symmetry.space_group_name_H-M   'P 1'
#
loop_
_entity.id
_entity.type
_entity.pdbx_description
1 polymer ?
#
loop_
_entity_poly.entity_id
_entity_poly.type
_entity_poly.pdbx_seq_one_letter_code
_entity_poly.pdbx_strand_id
1 'polypeptide(L)'
;MKYCSLILLLFYCIPGFCQPEKDALLKRDQNIVKNKLILMHYLDSNVLHYFTSITKTEKDKGEGLAYFYKNLITNNPVASPTVGEFLGYGNEVPANNADFFDTVSDKVFGALINIIQIYGYPSQERIKIVIDGKSYTPVVFVTRTVKIDATVKRLFKSEYKIGNMTKGEYDTFIYFISNRTK
;
A
#
# COMPACT_ATOMS: atom_id res chain seq x y z
N MET A 1 36.82 -32.47 -5.73
CA MET A 1 36.65 -31.20 -5.00
C MET A 1 36.61 -29.93 -5.87
N LYS A 2 36.90 -29.95 -7.19
CA LYS A 2 36.85 -28.72 -8.03
C LYS A 2 35.44 -28.25 -8.43
N TYR A 3 34.44 -29.14 -8.43
CA TYR A 3 33.07 -28.81 -8.86
C TYR A 3 32.21 -28.13 -7.77
N CYS A 4 32.53 -28.29 -6.48
CA CYS A 4 31.79 -27.65 -5.40
C CYS A 4 31.92 -26.12 -5.41
N SER A 5 33.07 -25.59 -5.81
CA SER A 5 33.32 -24.15 -5.89
C SER A 5 32.49 -23.47 -7.00
N LEU A 6 32.26 -24.17 -8.12
CA LEU A 6 31.46 -23.67 -9.23
C LEU A 6 29.96 -23.60 -8.87
N ILE A 7 29.47 -24.59 -8.13
CA ILE A 7 28.08 -24.64 -7.64
C ILE A 7 27.83 -23.50 -6.64
N LEU A 8 28.76 -23.25 -5.72
CA LEU A 8 28.68 -22.11 -4.80
C LEU A 8 28.65 -20.77 -5.54
N LEU A 9 29.49 -20.59 -6.57
CA LEU A 9 29.50 -19.39 -7.41
C LEU A 9 28.18 -19.18 -8.17
N LEU A 10 27.59 -20.26 -8.72
CA LEU A 10 26.28 -20.22 -9.38
C LEU A 10 25.15 -19.84 -8.40
N PHE A 11 25.19 -20.30 -7.15
CA PHE A 11 24.22 -19.90 -6.13
C PHE A 11 24.36 -18.42 -5.69
N TYR A 12 25.56 -17.84 -5.76
CA TYR A 12 25.78 -16.41 -5.48
C TYR A 12 25.31 -15.49 -6.62
N CYS A 13 25.15 -15.99 -7.84
CA CYS A 13 24.67 -15.19 -8.96
C CYS A 13 23.14 -14.99 -8.97
N ILE A 14 22.36 -15.93 -8.42
CA ILE A 14 20.89 -15.93 -8.53
C ILE A 14 20.19 -14.75 -7.80
N PRO A 15 20.62 -14.29 -6.60
CA PRO A 15 19.91 -13.22 -5.88
C PRO A 15 20.06 -11.84 -6.55
N GLY A 16 21.08 -11.64 -7.39
CA GLY A 16 21.40 -10.34 -8.00
C GLY A 16 20.54 -9.98 -9.21
N PHE A 17 19.86 -10.94 -9.83
CA PHE A 17 19.09 -10.70 -11.08
C PHE A 17 17.66 -10.24 -10.85
N CYS A 18 17.04 -10.54 -9.70
CA CYS A 18 15.64 -10.16 -9.47
C CYS A 18 15.43 -8.66 -9.24
N GLN A 19 16.45 -7.94 -8.74
CA GLN A 19 16.30 -6.52 -8.41
C GLN A 19 16.34 -5.61 -9.64
N PRO A 20 17.32 -5.73 -10.57
CA PRO A 20 17.33 -4.94 -11.80
C PRO A 20 16.07 -5.11 -12.65
N GLU A 21 15.49 -6.32 -12.68
CA GLU A 21 14.23 -6.59 -13.37
C GLU A 21 13.06 -5.82 -12.75
N LYS A 22 12.94 -5.85 -11.43
CA LYS A 22 11.92 -5.07 -10.69
C LYS A 22 12.08 -3.57 -10.91
N ASP A 23 13.30 -3.05 -10.92
CA ASP A 23 13.58 -1.64 -11.19
C ASP A 23 13.23 -1.25 -12.63
N ALA A 24 13.54 -2.11 -13.60
CA ALA A 24 13.16 -1.90 -15.00
C ALA A 24 11.63 -1.90 -15.18
N LEU A 25 10.94 -2.86 -14.55
CA LEU A 25 9.47 -2.92 -14.53
C LEU A 25 8.89 -1.66 -13.87
N LEU A 26 9.45 -1.25 -12.74
CA LEU A 26 8.97 -0.07 -12.02
C LEU A 26 9.17 1.21 -12.83
N LYS A 27 10.29 1.34 -13.54
CA LYS A 27 10.56 2.46 -14.43
C LYS A 27 9.57 2.52 -15.59
N ARG A 28 9.24 1.37 -16.18
CA ARG A 28 8.21 1.26 -17.24
C ARG A 28 6.83 1.66 -16.73
N ASP A 29 6.45 1.16 -15.57
CA ASP A 29 5.08 1.26 -15.03
C ASP A 29 4.94 2.35 -13.96
N GLN A 30 5.90 3.29 -13.89
CA GLN A 30 6.03 4.25 -12.79
C GLN A 30 4.76 5.06 -12.55
N ASN A 31 4.12 5.55 -13.62
CA ASN A 31 2.89 6.33 -13.53
C ASN A 31 1.71 5.49 -13.03
N ILE A 32 1.65 4.21 -13.39
CA ILE A 32 0.60 3.28 -12.93
C ILE A 32 0.75 3.04 -11.43
N VAL A 33 1.97 2.73 -10.97
CA VAL A 33 2.25 2.52 -9.55
C VAL A 33 2.01 3.80 -8.74
N LYS A 34 2.45 4.95 -9.25
CA LYS A 34 2.22 6.25 -8.64
C LYS A 34 0.72 6.56 -8.49
N ASN A 35 -0.08 6.36 -9.54
CA ASN A 35 -1.52 6.61 -9.49
C ASN A 35 -2.21 5.70 -8.47
N LYS A 36 -1.82 4.40 -8.42
CA LYS A 36 -2.33 3.48 -7.40
C LYS A 36 -1.99 3.95 -5.99
N LEU A 37 -0.75 4.37 -5.73
CA LEU A 37 -0.34 4.85 -4.41
C LEU A 37 -1.06 6.15 -4.00
N ILE A 38 -1.30 7.07 -4.94
CA ILE A 38 -2.10 8.29 -4.70
C ILE A 38 -3.54 7.93 -4.36
N LEU A 39 -4.16 7.03 -5.14
CA LEU A 39 -5.52 6.58 -4.88
C LEU A 39 -5.64 5.89 -3.52
N MET A 40 -4.70 4.99 -3.21
CA MET A 40 -4.66 4.31 -1.92
C MET A 40 -4.56 5.31 -0.77
N HIS A 41 -3.72 6.34 -0.88
CA HIS A 41 -3.62 7.38 0.13
C HIS A 41 -4.91 8.18 0.27
N TYR A 42 -5.50 8.59 -0.85
CA TYR A 42 -6.77 9.32 -0.87
C TYR A 42 -7.88 8.53 -0.19
N LEU A 43 -7.99 7.24 -0.48
CA LEU A 43 -8.95 6.34 0.18
C LEU A 43 -8.67 6.20 1.67
N ASP A 44 -7.44 5.89 2.06
CA ASP A 44 -7.06 5.75 3.48
C ASP A 44 -7.40 7.01 4.29
N SER A 45 -7.00 8.18 3.79
CA SER A 45 -7.19 9.46 4.47
C SER A 45 -8.66 9.85 4.59
N ASN A 46 -9.43 9.79 3.49
CA ASN A 46 -10.83 10.22 3.50
C ASN A 46 -11.72 9.25 4.27
N VAL A 47 -11.49 7.95 4.11
CA VAL A 47 -12.27 6.93 4.83
C VAL A 47 -11.96 7.00 6.32
N LEU A 48 -10.69 7.11 6.72
CA LEU A 48 -10.36 7.31 8.12
C LEU A 48 -11.02 8.57 8.69
N HIS A 49 -10.97 9.69 7.96
CA HIS A 49 -11.60 10.93 8.40
C HIS A 49 -13.11 10.76 8.60
N TYR A 50 -13.82 10.16 7.63
CA TYR A 50 -15.24 9.88 7.74
C TYR A 50 -15.57 9.00 8.94
N PHE A 51 -14.85 7.89 9.13
CA PHE A 51 -15.09 6.97 10.25
C PHE A 51 -14.68 7.54 11.60
N THR A 52 -13.85 8.59 11.65
CA THR A 52 -13.50 9.25 12.92
C THR A 52 -14.40 10.44 13.24
N SER A 53 -15.12 10.99 12.25
CA SER A 53 -16.02 12.13 12.44
C SER A 53 -17.48 11.74 12.73
N ILE A 54 -17.92 10.55 12.31
CA ILE A 54 -19.29 10.07 12.56
C ILE A 54 -19.44 9.36 13.92
N THR A 55 -20.62 9.48 14.51
CA THR A 55 -21.01 8.80 15.74
C THR A 55 -21.13 7.28 15.54
N LYS A 56 -21.12 6.52 16.64
CA LYS A 56 -21.34 5.06 16.58
C LYS A 56 -22.70 4.71 15.97
N THR A 57 -23.74 5.46 16.30
CA THR A 57 -25.10 5.24 15.76
C THR A 57 -25.14 5.43 14.25
N GLU A 58 -24.47 6.46 13.73
CA GLU A 58 -24.37 6.70 12.27
C GLU A 58 -23.56 5.60 11.57
N LYS A 59 -22.51 5.07 12.22
CA LYS A 59 -21.76 3.90 11.73
C LYS A 59 -22.70 2.70 11.55
N ASP A 60 -23.41 2.34 12.61
CA ASP A 60 -24.25 1.14 12.65
C ASP A 60 -25.43 1.22 11.68
N LYS A 61 -25.97 2.42 11.45
CA LYS A 61 -27.12 2.65 10.53
C LYS A 61 -26.74 2.94 9.07
N GLY A 62 -25.47 3.18 8.76
CA GLY A 62 -25.05 3.55 7.40
C GLY A 62 -25.43 4.98 7.00
N GLU A 63 -25.80 5.84 7.95
CA GLU A 63 -26.26 7.20 7.65
C GLU A 63 -25.14 8.03 6.99
N GLY A 64 -25.44 8.66 5.85
CA GLY A 64 -24.50 9.50 5.10
C GLY A 64 -23.49 8.76 4.22
N LEU A 65 -23.43 7.41 4.24
CA LEU A 65 -22.47 6.63 3.46
C LEU A 65 -22.62 6.86 1.95
N ALA A 66 -23.85 6.87 1.44
CA ALA A 66 -24.13 7.09 0.03
C ALA A 66 -23.63 8.47 -0.45
N TYR A 67 -23.85 9.51 0.36
CA TYR A 67 -23.39 10.86 0.08
C TYR A 67 -21.85 10.94 0.13
N PHE A 68 -21.25 10.36 1.17
CA PHE A 68 -19.80 10.29 1.31
C PHE A 68 -19.14 9.53 0.14
N TYR A 69 -19.67 8.38 -0.26
CA TYR A 69 -19.15 7.57 -1.35
C TYR A 69 -19.27 8.28 -2.70
N LYS A 70 -20.39 8.98 -2.95
CA LYS A 70 -20.53 9.82 -4.15
C LYS A 70 -19.47 10.92 -4.20
N ASN A 71 -19.19 11.57 -3.07
CA ASN A 71 -18.14 12.58 -2.99
C ASN A 71 -16.74 11.96 -3.18
N LEU A 72 -16.51 10.74 -2.67
CA LEU A 72 -15.26 10.01 -2.89
C LEU A 72 -15.00 9.76 -4.37
N ILE A 73 -16.00 9.28 -5.11
CA ILE A 73 -15.90 9.05 -6.56
C ILE A 73 -15.69 10.39 -7.30
N THR A 74 -16.46 11.42 -6.94
CA THR A 74 -16.41 12.73 -7.62
C THR A 74 -15.02 13.38 -7.48
N ASN A 75 -14.41 13.28 -6.30
CA ASN A 75 -13.11 13.88 -6.00
C ASN A 75 -11.93 12.93 -6.23
N ASN A 76 -12.12 11.91 -7.06
CA ASN A 76 -11.09 10.92 -7.37
C ASN A 76 -9.80 11.60 -7.89
N PRO A 77 -8.62 11.36 -7.27
CA PRO A 77 -7.40 12.14 -7.55
C PRO A 77 -6.65 11.70 -8.81
N VAL A 78 -7.03 10.57 -9.41
CA VAL A 78 -6.30 9.95 -10.54
C VAL A 78 -7.28 9.53 -11.63
N ALA A 79 -6.88 9.61 -12.90
CA ALA A 79 -7.77 9.23 -14.00
C ALA A 79 -8.08 7.72 -14.04
N SER A 80 -7.14 6.87 -13.61
CA SER A 80 -7.31 5.43 -13.53
C SER A 80 -6.29 4.79 -12.56
N PRO A 81 -6.68 3.76 -11.79
CA PRO A 81 -8.06 3.26 -11.64
C PRO A 81 -8.97 4.27 -10.92
N THR A 82 -10.28 4.22 -11.16
CA THR A 82 -11.25 5.02 -10.38
C THR A 82 -11.49 4.40 -9.00
N VAL A 83 -12.09 5.16 -8.07
CA VAL A 83 -12.49 4.64 -6.74
C VAL A 83 -13.38 3.40 -6.87
N GLY A 84 -14.40 3.46 -7.73
CA GLY A 84 -15.35 2.35 -7.93
C GLY A 84 -14.67 1.10 -8.50
N GLU A 85 -13.79 1.28 -9.48
CA GLU A 85 -13.00 0.18 -10.07
C GLU A 85 -12.03 -0.44 -9.06
N PHE A 86 -11.32 0.39 -8.30
CA PHE A 86 -10.34 -0.07 -7.33
C PHE A 86 -10.99 -0.88 -6.20
N LEU A 87 -12.14 -0.41 -5.71
CA LEU A 87 -12.89 -1.06 -4.65
C LEU A 87 -13.72 -2.25 -5.14
N GLY A 88 -14.03 -2.31 -6.44
CA GLY A 88 -14.85 -3.37 -7.03
C GLY A 88 -16.36 -3.14 -6.93
N TYR A 89 -16.78 -1.94 -6.53
CA TYR A 89 -18.18 -1.53 -6.49
C TYR A 89 -18.68 -0.97 -7.83
N GLY A 90 -17.78 -0.54 -8.71
CA GLY A 90 -18.17 0.17 -9.93
C GLY A 90 -18.99 1.41 -9.59
N ASN A 91 -20.23 1.45 -10.05
CA ASN A 91 -21.18 2.55 -9.77
C ASN A 91 -22.12 2.27 -8.59
N GLU A 92 -21.98 1.11 -7.93
CA GLU A 92 -22.84 0.71 -6.82
C GLU A 92 -22.39 1.38 -5.51
N VAL A 93 -23.37 1.70 -4.66
CA VAL A 93 -23.11 2.25 -3.33
C VAL A 93 -22.89 1.09 -2.35
N PRO A 94 -21.86 1.16 -1.49
CA PRO A 94 -21.64 0.15 -0.47
C PRO A 94 -22.84 0.00 0.48
N ALA A 95 -23.14 -1.24 0.88
CA ALA A 95 -24.35 -1.55 1.65
C ALA A 95 -24.36 -0.99 3.07
N ASN A 96 -23.20 -1.00 3.75
CA ASN A 96 -23.06 -0.46 5.10
C ASN A 96 -21.62 0.00 5.35
N ASN A 97 -21.45 0.76 6.44
CA ASN A 97 -20.17 1.36 6.80
C ASN A 97 -19.11 0.31 7.15
N ALA A 98 -19.45 -0.74 7.89
CA ALA A 98 -18.49 -1.74 8.31
C ALA A 98 -17.86 -2.46 7.10
N ASP A 99 -18.69 -2.96 6.19
CA ASP A 99 -18.24 -3.66 4.98
C ASP A 99 -17.45 -2.73 4.07
N PHE A 100 -17.85 -1.46 3.96
CA PHE A 100 -17.13 -0.47 3.17
C PHE A 100 -15.73 -0.20 3.73
N PHE A 101 -15.60 0.00 5.04
CA PHE A 101 -14.31 0.22 5.69
C PHE A 101 -13.37 -0.97 5.52
N ASP A 102 -13.87 -2.18 5.79
CA ASP A 102 -13.10 -3.42 5.65
C ASP A 102 -12.67 -3.62 4.19
N THR A 103 -13.56 -3.35 3.22
CA THR A 103 -13.23 -3.43 1.78
C THR A 103 -12.12 -2.47 1.41
N VAL A 104 -12.21 -1.20 1.84
CA VAL A 104 -11.17 -0.20 1.56
C VAL A 104 -9.84 -0.65 2.15
N SER A 105 -9.86 -1.11 3.40
CA SER A 105 -8.67 -1.62 4.10
C SER A 105 -8.03 -2.78 3.33
N ASP A 106 -8.80 -3.80 3.00
CA ASP A 106 -8.31 -4.99 2.29
C ASP A 106 -7.79 -4.67 0.89
N LYS A 107 -8.45 -3.77 0.15
CA LYS A 107 -8.02 -3.36 -1.19
C LYS A 107 -6.74 -2.55 -1.15
N VAL A 108 -6.61 -1.60 -0.22
CA VAL A 108 -5.37 -0.83 -0.02
C VAL A 108 -4.22 -1.77 0.34
N PHE A 109 -4.43 -2.73 1.24
CA PHE A 109 -3.39 -3.66 1.63
C PHE A 109 -3.01 -4.67 0.56
N GLY A 110 -4.01 -5.24 -0.11
CA GLY A 110 -3.79 -6.12 -1.25
C GLY A 110 -3.01 -5.42 -2.36
N ALA A 111 -3.33 -4.16 -2.65
CA ALA A 111 -2.60 -3.35 -3.63
C ALA A 111 -1.14 -3.08 -3.20
N LEU A 112 -0.89 -2.74 -1.94
CA LEU A 112 0.47 -2.54 -1.44
C LEU A 112 1.32 -3.80 -1.56
N ILE A 113 0.77 -4.94 -1.12
CA ILE A 113 1.45 -6.25 -1.21
C ILE A 113 1.76 -6.58 -2.67
N ASN A 114 0.78 -6.40 -3.57
CA ASN A 114 0.95 -6.65 -4.99
C ASN A 114 2.04 -5.76 -5.61
N ILE A 115 2.06 -4.47 -5.26
CA ILE A 115 3.10 -3.55 -5.73
C ILE A 115 4.48 -4.04 -5.28
N ILE A 116 4.65 -4.42 -4.01
CA ILE A 116 5.93 -4.89 -3.48
C ILE A 116 6.37 -6.19 -4.15
N GLN A 117 5.44 -7.12 -4.39
CA GLN A 117 5.76 -8.38 -5.03
C GLN A 117 6.25 -8.18 -6.48
N ILE A 118 5.56 -7.34 -7.25
CA ILE A 118 5.85 -7.11 -8.67
C ILE A 118 7.03 -6.16 -8.87
N TYR A 119 7.06 -5.03 -8.15
CA TYR A 119 7.98 -3.92 -8.39
C TYR A 119 9.00 -3.71 -7.26
N GLY A 120 8.89 -4.42 -6.15
CA GLY A 120 9.64 -4.12 -4.92
C GLY A 120 9.04 -2.94 -4.15
N TYR A 121 9.57 -2.66 -2.96
CA TYR A 121 9.07 -1.59 -2.10
C TYR A 121 9.25 -0.21 -2.76
N PRO A 122 8.17 0.57 -2.96
CA PRO A 122 8.24 1.85 -3.65
C PRO A 122 8.68 2.97 -2.68
N SER A 123 9.94 2.92 -2.24
CA SER A 123 10.54 3.95 -1.39
C SER A 123 10.50 5.32 -2.05
N GLN A 124 10.66 6.37 -1.24
CA GLN A 124 10.71 7.76 -1.72
C GLN A 124 11.84 8.02 -2.72
N GLU A 125 12.93 7.24 -2.65
CA GLU A 125 14.05 7.30 -3.58
C GLU A 125 13.70 6.69 -4.95
N ARG A 126 12.80 5.68 -4.97
CA ARG A 126 12.38 4.99 -6.20
C ARG A 126 11.16 5.64 -6.85
N ILE A 127 10.20 6.11 -6.05
CA ILE A 127 9.00 6.82 -6.52
C ILE A 127 8.71 8.01 -5.61
N LYS A 128 8.97 9.21 -6.11
CA LYS A 128 8.62 10.44 -5.41
C LYS A 128 7.12 10.74 -5.56
N ILE A 129 6.42 10.70 -4.43
CA ILE A 129 5.01 11.07 -4.33
C ILE A 129 4.90 12.28 -3.40
N VAL A 130 4.28 13.34 -3.90
CA VAL A 130 4.03 14.56 -3.13
C VAL A 130 2.53 14.79 -3.11
N ILE A 131 1.95 14.88 -1.92
CA ILE A 131 0.53 15.12 -1.68
C ILE A 131 0.46 16.30 -0.70
N ASP A 132 -0.29 17.35 -1.05
CA ASP A 132 -0.40 18.59 -0.26
C ASP A 132 0.96 19.19 0.15
N GLY A 133 1.93 19.15 -0.77
CA GLY A 133 3.29 19.65 -0.54
C GLY A 133 4.17 18.77 0.36
N LYS A 134 3.66 17.63 0.84
CA LYS A 134 4.40 16.70 1.72
C LYS A 134 4.82 15.44 0.97
N SER A 135 6.04 14.98 1.25
CA SER A 135 6.54 13.72 0.71
C SER A 135 5.80 12.55 1.37
N TYR A 136 5.26 11.66 0.54
CA TYR A 136 4.48 10.52 0.99
C TYR A 136 5.35 9.26 1.07
N THR A 137 5.16 8.42 2.09
CA THR A 137 5.81 7.10 2.18
C THR A 137 4.76 5.99 2.33
N PRO A 138 4.90 4.86 1.60
CA PRO A 138 3.99 3.73 1.72
C PRO A 138 3.90 3.11 3.12
N VAL A 139 4.85 3.40 4.02
CA VAL A 139 4.82 2.92 5.42
C VAL A 139 3.52 3.29 6.12
N VAL A 140 2.88 4.42 5.79
CA VAL A 140 1.69 4.87 6.56
C VAL A 140 0.51 3.91 6.47
N PHE A 141 0.37 3.15 5.38
CA PHE A 141 -0.72 2.19 5.22
C PHE A 141 -0.68 1.11 6.30
N VAL A 142 0.52 0.60 6.60
CA VAL A 142 0.70 -0.56 7.48
C VAL A 142 0.34 -0.26 8.94
N THR A 143 0.09 1.01 9.28
CA THR A 143 -0.31 1.44 10.62
C THR A 143 -1.76 1.08 10.96
N ARG A 144 -2.62 0.81 9.97
CA ARG A 144 -4.07 0.75 10.17
C ARG A 144 -4.64 -0.58 10.66
N THR A 145 -3.93 -1.69 10.47
CA THR A 145 -4.42 -3.02 10.90
C THR A 145 -3.30 -3.93 11.37
N VAL A 146 -3.62 -4.84 12.28
CA VAL A 146 -2.72 -5.93 12.71
C VAL A 146 -2.89 -7.19 11.86
N LYS A 147 -4.00 -7.30 11.08
CA LYS A 147 -4.36 -8.50 10.29
C LYS A 147 -3.23 -8.95 9.34
N ILE A 148 -2.41 -8.02 8.85
CA ILE A 148 -1.38 -8.26 7.84
C ILE A 148 0.05 -8.20 8.38
N ASP A 149 0.23 -7.99 9.68
CA ASP A 149 1.53 -7.67 10.27
C ASP A 149 2.60 -8.72 9.95
N ALA A 150 2.26 -10.01 10.03
CA ALA A 150 3.20 -11.08 9.72
C ALA A 150 3.68 -11.01 8.25
N THR A 151 2.76 -10.79 7.32
CA THR A 151 3.04 -10.68 5.89
C THR A 151 3.91 -9.46 5.60
N VAL A 152 3.53 -8.30 6.12
CA VAL A 152 4.24 -7.04 5.89
C VAL A 152 5.61 -7.04 6.56
N LYS A 153 5.75 -7.56 7.79
CA LYS A 153 7.05 -7.73 8.47
C LYS A 153 8.02 -8.53 7.61
N ARG A 154 7.56 -9.64 7.04
CA ARG A 154 8.38 -10.48 6.17
C ARG A 154 8.79 -9.74 4.90
N LEU A 155 7.83 -9.10 4.23
CA LEU A 155 8.08 -8.36 2.99
C LEU A 155 9.03 -7.18 3.22
N PHE A 156 8.73 -6.29 4.17
CA PHE A 156 9.52 -5.08 4.42
C PHE A 156 10.94 -5.41 4.90
N LYS A 157 11.11 -6.46 5.72
CA LYS A 157 12.44 -6.94 6.10
C LYS A 157 13.23 -7.44 4.90
N SER A 158 12.57 -8.13 3.96
CA SER A 158 13.22 -8.58 2.71
C SER A 158 13.61 -7.40 1.84
N GLU A 159 12.70 -6.45 1.64
CA GLU A 159 12.91 -5.25 0.81
C GLU A 159 14.00 -4.33 1.40
N TYR A 160 14.09 -4.23 2.73
CA TYR A 160 15.18 -3.54 3.41
C TYR A 160 16.53 -4.24 3.16
N LYS A 161 16.59 -5.57 3.29
CA LYS A 161 17.83 -6.34 3.07
C LYS A 161 18.39 -6.22 1.65
N ILE A 162 17.53 -6.05 0.66
CA ILE A 162 17.92 -5.90 -0.76
C ILE A 162 18.06 -4.43 -1.18
N GLY A 163 17.88 -3.48 -0.27
CA GLY A 163 18.11 -2.04 -0.52
C GLY A 163 16.95 -1.27 -1.16
N ASN A 164 15.76 -1.86 -1.31
CA ASN A 164 14.59 -1.15 -1.85
C ASN A 164 13.93 -0.19 -0.85
N MET A 165 14.14 -0.45 0.43
CA MET A 165 13.59 0.35 1.53
C MET A 165 14.74 1.02 2.28
N THR A 166 14.62 2.33 2.50
CA THR A 166 15.63 3.07 3.26
C THR A 166 15.59 2.64 4.74
N LYS A 167 16.71 2.83 5.45
CA LYS A 167 16.76 2.57 6.90
C LYS A 167 15.70 3.40 7.64
N GLY A 168 15.54 4.68 7.29
CA GLY A 168 14.57 5.55 7.94
C GLY A 168 13.11 5.08 7.79
N GLU A 169 12.73 4.63 6.60
CA GLU A 169 11.40 4.05 6.37
C GLU A 169 11.24 2.72 7.14
N TYR A 170 12.26 1.86 7.16
CA TYR A 170 12.19 0.59 7.87
C TYR A 170 12.10 0.78 9.39
N ASP A 171 12.89 1.68 9.97
CA ASP A 171 12.82 2.03 11.39
C ASP A 171 11.45 2.61 11.76
N THR A 172 10.90 3.47 10.91
CA THR A 172 9.54 4.02 11.06
C THR A 172 8.49 2.90 11.06
N PHE A 173 8.61 1.94 10.15
CA PHE A 173 7.76 0.75 10.12
C PHE A 173 7.82 -0.05 11.43
N ILE A 174 9.02 -0.37 11.91
CA ILE A 174 9.23 -1.12 13.15
C ILE A 174 8.65 -0.37 14.35
N TYR A 175 8.83 0.95 14.41
CA TYR A 175 8.25 1.80 15.45
C TYR A 175 6.72 1.69 15.49
N PHE A 176 6.05 1.84 14.35
CA PHE A 176 4.58 1.77 14.29
C PHE A 176 4.04 0.40 14.68
N ILE A 177 4.68 -0.68 14.25
CA ILE A 177 4.26 -2.03 14.63
C ILE A 177 4.45 -2.26 16.13
N SER A 178 5.58 -1.84 16.70
CA SER A 178 5.92 -2.12 18.10
C SER A 178 5.07 -1.33 19.09
N ASN A 179 4.52 -0.19 18.68
CA ASN A 179 3.69 0.67 19.54
C ASN A 179 2.18 0.45 19.37
N ARG A 180 1.74 -0.40 18.43
CA ARG A 180 0.31 -0.79 18.28
C ARG A 180 -0.11 -1.95 19.18
N THR A 181 0.85 -2.67 19.73
CA THR A 181 0.65 -3.85 20.58
C THR A 181 0.74 -3.54 22.09
N LYS A 182 0.86 -2.25 22.44
CA LYS A 182 0.80 -1.72 23.81
C LYS A 182 -0.54 -1.02 24.01
#